data_AF-A0A6J4SQ48-F1
#
_entry.id   AF-A0A6J4SQ48-F1
#
_cell.length_a   1.000
_cell.length_b   1.000
_cell.length_c   1.000
_cell.angle_alpha   90.00
_cell.angle_beta   90.00
_cell.angle_gamma   90.00
#
_symmetry.space_group_name_H-M   'P 1'
#
loop_
_entity.id
_entity.type
_entity.pdbx_description
1 polymer ?
#
loop_
_entity_poly.entity_id
_entity_poly.type
_entity_poly.pdbx_seq_one_letter_code
_entity_poly.pdbx_strand_id
1 'polypeptide(L)'
;MDSYGGGGGGAHPHFVDIPDPARVAGVRAYREPEQPHPLQLQLLEADGERAWVEELRELLAAGRTAQADARLSAELDGLGGSLAEICRSTPADAVALSGWEDLLPVLAEWEGPPITAITLGLTNPPDLVFEAGRPHPPELLLGLYSDDAHPFSTADTDALLTECAAAAPAWIGHEEDVEFYCEVTGLAELNTALIGCKHRYFLRDGRDGVEGRAPGGYVEYLLGCWLRTTRFLQAAEAAVATHGLPPGCRLIVGAVEVNADLVTVLGSAGRSARRRPPVKAEPSFAPLTVKPWAPRAEPAEVSPAVATSLRQRLQATSSPEAPPPTAQPRRSLFARLFRRSGT
;
A
#
# COMPACT_ATOMS: atom_id res chain seq x y z
N MET A 1 -8.30 13.08 -71.62
CA MET A 1 -9.02 11.83 -71.34
C MET A 1 -8.15 11.06 -70.38
N ASP A 2 -8.44 11.14 -69.09
CA ASP A 2 -8.21 10.07 -68.12
C ASP A 2 -8.99 10.46 -66.86
N SER A 3 -10.09 9.73 -66.68
CA SER A 3 -11.11 9.92 -65.66
C SER A 3 -10.65 9.30 -64.34
N TYR A 4 -10.37 10.12 -63.34
CA TYR A 4 -10.28 9.65 -61.95
C TYR A 4 -11.70 9.41 -61.42
N GLY A 5 -12.15 8.15 -61.44
CA GLY A 5 -13.23 7.67 -60.59
C GLY A 5 -12.79 7.78 -59.12
N GLY A 6 -13.65 8.07 -58.14
CA GLY A 6 -15.05 7.72 -58.04
C GLY A 6 -15.22 6.74 -56.89
N GLY A 7 -15.49 7.27 -55.70
CA GLY A 7 -16.31 6.63 -54.66
C GLY A 7 -15.80 5.34 -54.01
N GLY A 8 -14.90 5.46 -53.04
CA GLY A 8 -14.71 4.46 -51.99
C GLY A 8 -15.42 4.89 -50.71
N GLY A 9 -16.76 4.82 -50.70
CA GLY A 9 -17.55 4.99 -49.48
C GLY A 9 -17.29 3.81 -48.53
N GLY A 10 -16.22 3.90 -47.75
CA GLY A 10 -15.95 2.96 -46.67
C GLY A 10 -17.08 3.04 -45.67
N ALA A 11 -17.96 2.04 -45.66
CA ALA A 11 -18.96 1.87 -44.63
C ALA A 11 -18.25 1.92 -43.27
N HIS A 12 -18.66 2.85 -42.40
CA HIS A 12 -18.24 2.83 -41.01
C HIS A 12 -18.50 1.43 -40.45
N PRO A 13 -17.54 0.82 -39.74
CA PRO A 13 -17.75 -0.47 -39.11
C PRO A 13 -19.05 -0.37 -38.29
N HIS A 14 -19.97 -1.30 -38.54
CA HIS A 14 -21.23 -1.40 -37.81
C HIS A 14 -20.95 -1.22 -36.32
N PHE A 15 -21.58 -0.19 -35.72
CA PHE A 15 -21.59 -0.03 -34.28
C PHE A 15 -21.96 -1.38 -33.68
N VAL A 16 -21.05 -1.93 -32.87
CA VAL A 16 -21.33 -3.15 -32.11
C VAL A 16 -22.51 -2.80 -31.21
N ASP A 17 -23.66 -3.43 -31.43
CA ASP A 17 -24.81 -3.31 -30.55
C ASP A 17 -24.36 -3.75 -29.15
N ILE A 18 -24.18 -2.77 -28.26
CA ILE A 18 -23.87 -3.02 -26.87
C ILE A 18 -25.13 -3.65 -26.27
N PRO A 19 -25.07 -4.88 -25.71
CA PRO A 19 -26.23 -5.53 -25.13
C PRO A 19 -26.88 -4.65 -24.08
N ASP A 20 -28.21 -4.65 -24.05
CA ASP A 20 -29.02 -3.93 -23.07
C ASP A 20 -28.42 -4.07 -21.66
N PRO A 21 -27.98 -2.96 -21.03
CA PRO A 21 -27.32 -2.99 -19.72
C PRO A 21 -28.25 -3.55 -18.63
N ALA A 22 -29.58 -3.56 -18.83
CA ALA A 22 -30.52 -4.21 -17.92
C ALA A 22 -30.41 -5.74 -17.89
N ARG A 23 -29.74 -6.37 -18.87
CA ARG A 23 -29.62 -7.83 -19.01
C ARG A 23 -28.26 -8.40 -18.61
N VAL A 24 -27.26 -7.56 -18.33
CA VAL A 24 -25.92 -8.01 -17.94
C VAL A 24 -25.70 -7.73 -16.45
N ALA A 25 -26.09 -8.69 -15.61
CA ALA A 25 -25.77 -8.67 -14.20
C ALA A 25 -24.25 -8.85 -14.02
N GLY A 26 -23.55 -7.76 -13.68
CA GLY A 26 -22.14 -7.74 -13.30
C GLY A 26 -21.34 -6.61 -13.93
N VAL A 27 -20.79 -5.71 -13.10
CA VAL A 27 -19.72 -4.70 -13.30
C VAL A 27 -19.81 -3.75 -14.52
N ARG A 28 -20.67 -4.03 -15.51
CA ARG A 28 -20.99 -3.18 -16.67
C ARG A 28 -22.24 -2.32 -16.47
N ALA A 29 -22.88 -2.42 -15.32
CA ALA A 29 -24.09 -1.68 -15.00
C ALA A 29 -23.80 -0.31 -14.38
N TYR A 30 -22.69 0.34 -14.72
CA TYR A 30 -22.58 1.77 -14.41
C TYR A 30 -23.52 2.51 -15.36
N ARG A 31 -24.59 3.07 -14.81
CA ARG A 31 -25.51 3.92 -15.54
C ARG A 31 -25.08 5.36 -15.35
N GLU A 32 -24.70 6.00 -16.45
CA GLU A 32 -24.38 7.43 -16.45
C GLU A 32 -25.56 8.24 -15.90
N PRO A 33 -25.33 9.22 -15.01
CA PRO A 33 -26.39 10.08 -14.53
C PRO A 33 -26.94 10.93 -15.68
N GLU A 34 -28.24 11.25 -15.61
CA GLU A 34 -28.92 12.08 -16.62
C GLU A 34 -28.26 13.45 -16.74
N GLN A 35 -27.83 14.03 -15.62
CA GLN A 35 -27.04 15.25 -15.57
C GLN A 35 -25.58 14.89 -15.26
N PRO A 36 -24.59 15.38 -16.05
CA PRO A 36 -23.19 15.15 -15.75
C PRO A 36 -22.83 15.66 -14.36
N HIS A 37 -22.15 14.82 -13.58
CA HIS A 37 -21.56 15.23 -12.33
C HIS A 37 -20.43 16.27 -12.60
N PRO A 38 -20.25 17.31 -11.78
CA PRO A 38 -19.22 18.34 -12.01
C PRO A 38 -17.82 17.75 -12.23
N LEU A 39 -17.44 16.72 -11.47
CA LEU A 39 -16.17 16.02 -11.67
C LEU A 39 -16.07 15.26 -12.99
N GLN A 40 -17.17 14.81 -13.61
CA GLN A 40 -17.07 14.20 -14.93
C GLN A 40 -16.63 15.22 -15.99
N LEU A 41 -16.99 16.49 -15.82
CA LEU A 41 -16.55 17.58 -16.70
C LEU A 41 -15.12 18.00 -16.37
N GLN A 42 -14.77 18.11 -15.08
CA GLN A 42 -13.43 18.48 -14.65
C GLN A 42 -12.38 17.42 -15.02
N LEU A 43 -12.67 16.14 -14.76
CA LEU A 43 -11.73 15.02 -14.96
C LEU A 43 -11.64 14.58 -16.43
N LEU A 44 -12.49 15.13 -17.31
CA LEU A 44 -12.33 14.99 -18.76
C LEU A 44 -10.95 15.46 -19.20
N GLU A 45 -10.50 16.58 -18.64
CA GLU A 45 -9.20 17.18 -18.94
C GLU A 45 -8.14 16.70 -17.93
N ALA A 46 -6.95 16.35 -18.42
CA ALA A 46 -5.84 15.89 -17.57
C ALA A 46 -5.40 16.96 -16.55
N ASP A 47 -5.51 18.23 -16.92
CA ASP A 47 -5.20 19.36 -16.05
C ASP A 47 -6.23 19.51 -14.93
N GLY A 48 -7.50 19.24 -15.22
CA GLY A 48 -8.57 19.27 -14.23
C GLY A 48 -8.45 18.15 -13.20
N GLU A 49 -8.07 16.94 -13.64
CA GLU A 49 -7.71 15.84 -12.74
C GLU A 49 -6.52 16.18 -11.86
N ARG A 50 -5.43 16.65 -12.46
CA ARG A 50 -4.22 16.98 -11.71
C ARG A 50 -4.49 18.05 -10.65
N ALA A 51 -5.28 19.08 -10.98
CA ALA A 51 -5.68 20.10 -10.00
C ALA A 51 -6.50 19.50 -8.86
N TRP A 52 -7.50 18.66 -9.17
CA TRP A 52 -8.33 18.01 -8.15
C TRP A 52 -7.51 17.10 -7.21
N VAL A 53 -6.63 16.29 -7.80
CA VAL A 53 -5.72 15.40 -7.06
C VAL A 53 -4.78 16.19 -6.17
N GLU A 54 -4.23 17.29 -6.66
CA GLU A 54 -3.29 18.09 -5.87
C GLU A 54 -3.97 18.76 -4.68
N GLU A 55 -5.21 19.23 -4.84
CA GLU A 55 -5.98 19.77 -3.71
C GLU A 55 -6.22 18.72 -2.61
N LEU A 56 -6.50 17.45 -2.98
CA LEU A 56 -6.61 16.35 -2.02
C LEU A 56 -5.27 16.03 -1.36
N ARG A 57 -4.18 15.97 -2.14
CA ARG A 57 -2.82 15.77 -1.61
C ARG A 57 -2.44 16.86 -0.62
N GLU A 58 -2.72 18.12 -0.92
CA GLU A 58 -2.46 19.25 -0.01
C GLU A 58 -3.19 19.09 1.32
N LEU A 59 -4.46 18.68 1.31
CA LEU A 59 -5.22 18.42 2.53
C LEU A 59 -4.58 17.30 3.36
N LEU A 60 -4.27 16.17 2.73
CA LEU A 60 -3.76 14.99 3.43
C LEU A 60 -2.31 15.17 3.90
N ALA A 61 -1.44 15.80 3.10
CA ALA A 61 -0.09 16.20 3.52
C ALA A 61 -0.14 17.18 4.71
N ALA A 62 -1.14 18.06 4.75
CA ALA A 62 -1.41 18.95 5.88
C ALA A 62 -2.10 18.26 7.07
N GLY A 63 -2.27 16.92 7.06
CA GLY A 63 -2.97 16.13 8.09
C GLY A 63 -4.41 16.58 8.32
N ARG A 64 -5.08 17.08 7.28
CA ARG A 64 -6.50 17.48 7.32
C ARG A 64 -7.37 16.34 6.77
N THR A 65 -7.16 15.13 7.29
CA THR A 65 -7.85 13.91 6.87
C THR A 65 -9.37 14.04 6.95
N ALA A 66 -9.90 14.67 8.01
CA ALA A 66 -11.33 14.95 8.12
C ALA A 66 -11.89 15.89 7.03
N GLN A 67 -11.11 16.88 6.56
CA GLN A 67 -11.53 17.76 5.47
C GLN A 67 -11.48 17.05 4.12
N ALA A 68 -10.44 16.24 3.89
CA ALA A 68 -10.35 15.40 2.71
C ALA A 68 -11.52 14.40 2.64
N ASP A 69 -11.85 13.76 3.76
CA ASP A 69 -12.97 12.83 3.88
C ASP A 69 -14.33 13.50 3.61
N ALA A 70 -14.58 14.66 4.22
CA ALA A 70 -15.82 15.41 3.98
C ALA A 70 -15.97 15.80 2.50
N ARG A 71 -14.87 16.21 1.86
CA ARG A 71 -14.85 16.53 0.43
C ARG A 71 -15.12 15.30 -0.44
N LEU A 72 -14.41 14.21 -0.20
CA LEU A 72 -14.60 12.95 -0.94
C LEU A 72 -16.04 12.44 -0.79
N SER A 73 -16.58 12.48 0.43
CA SER A 73 -17.95 12.05 0.72
C SER A 73 -18.98 12.89 -0.02
N ALA A 74 -18.81 14.22 -0.04
CA ALA A 74 -19.72 15.13 -0.75
C ALA A 74 -19.78 14.84 -2.27
N GLU A 75 -18.65 14.53 -2.89
CA GLU A 75 -18.61 14.19 -4.32
C GLU A 75 -19.17 12.78 -4.58
N LEU A 76 -18.93 11.83 -3.66
CA LEU A 76 -19.49 10.48 -3.75
C LEU A 76 -21.02 10.47 -3.61
N ASP A 77 -21.62 11.38 -2.85
CA ASP A 77 -23.08 11.49 -2.70
C ASP A 77 -23.78 11.82 -4.02
N GLY A 78 -23.10 12.48 -4.96
CA GLY A 78 -23.59 12.77 -6.30
C GLY A 78 -23.53 11.59 -7.27
N LEU A 79 -22.97 10.45 -6.86
CA LEU A 79 -22.69 9.29 -7.71
C LEU A 79 -23.50 8.05 -7.24
N GLY A 80 -24.08 7.35 -8.22
CA GLY A 80 -25.02 6.24 -7.98
C GLY A 80 -24.52 4.86 -8.39
N GLY A 81 -23.24 4.71 -8.73
CA GLY A 81 -22.65 3.42 -9.08
C GLY A 81 -22.29 2.59 -7.85
N SER A 82 -22.04 1.30 -8.09
CA SER A 82 -21.74 0.34 -7.03
C SER A 82 -20.46 0.67 -6.27
N LEU A 83 -19.48 1.31 -6.90
CA LEU A 83 -18.24 1.68 -6.21
C LEU A 83 -18.49 2.88 -5.26
N ALA A 84 -19.32 3.84 -5.66
CA ALA A 84 -19.74 4.91 -4.76
C ALA A 84 -20.52 4.38 -3.55
N GLU A 85 -21.37 3.37 -3.74
CA GLU A 85 -22.06 2.68 -2.64
C GLU A 85 -21.08 2.03 -1.66
N ILE A 86 -20.10 1.26 -2.16
CA ILE A 86 -19.06 0.63 -1.33
C ILE A 86 -18.22 1.69 -0.58
N CYS A 87 -17.91 2.80 -1.24
CA CYS A 87 -17.20 3.91 -0.60
C CYS A 87 -18.01 4.48 0.58
N ARG A 88 -19.30 4.74 0.39
CA ARG A 88 -20.19 5.25 1.45
C ARG A 88 -20.41 4.23 2.58
N SER A 89 -20.37 2.93 2.28
CA SER A 89 -20.48 1.86 3.29
C SER A 89 -19.17 1.57 4.03
N THR A 90 -18.08 2.27 3.71
CA THR A 90 -16.77 2.14 4.37
C THR A 90 -16.48 3.38 5.24
N PRO A 91 -17.10 3.48 6.44
CA PRO A 91 -16.86 4.63 7.33
C PRO A 91 -15.47 4.58 7.96
N ALA A 92 -15.02 5.72 8.51
CA ALA A 92 -13.69 5.85 9.13
C ALA A 92 -13.46 4.85 10.28
N ASP A 93 -14.48 4.64 11.10
CA ASP A 93 -14.43 3.77 12.29
C ASP A 93 -14.50 2.27 11.98
N ALA A 94 -14.81 1.89 10.73
CA ALA A 94 -14.72 0.51 10.27
C ALA A 94 -13.29 0.10 9.90
N VAL A 95 -12.35 1.05 9.80
CA VAL A 95 -10.97 0.82 9.38
C VAL A 95 -10.04 1.01 10.58
N ALA A 96 -9.22 0.00 10.87
CA ALA A 96 -8.32 0.00 12.03
C ALA A 96 -6.97 -0.64 11.69
N LEU A 97 -5.94 -0.22 12.43
CA LEU A 97 -4.66 -0.93 12.48
C LEU A 97 -4.69 -1.91 13.65
N SER A 98 -4.66 -3.21 13.38
CA SER A 98 -4.54 -4.25 14.41
C SER A 98 -3.08 -4.59 14.68
N GLY A 99 -2.75 -4.86 15.95
CA GLY A 99 -1.40 -5.17 16.41
C GLY A 99 -0.59 -3.94 16.82
N TRP A 100 -1.07 -2.72 16.54
CA TRP A 100 -0.38 -1.48 16.92
C TRP A 100 -0.17 -1.35 18.43
N GLU A 101 -1.12 -1.84 19.23
CA GLU A 101 -1.06 -1.87 20.69
C GLU A 101 0.14 -2.68 21.22
N ASP A 102 0.63 -3.65 20.46
CA ASP A 102 1.74 -4.51 20.83
C ASP A 102 3.10 -3.91 20.45
N LEU A 103 3.12 -2.82 19.66
CA LEU A 103 4.35 -2.19 19.18
C LEU A 103 5.20 -1.64 20.34
N LEU A 104 4.60 -0.90 21.28
CA LEU A 104 5.34 -0.28 22.37
C LEU A 104 6.01 -1.30 23.31
N PRO A 105 5.33 -2.39 23.74
CA PRO A 105 5.98 -3.47 24.46
C PRO A 105 7.17 -4.07 23.69
N VAL A 106 6.99 -4.36 22.40
CA VAL A 106 8.06 -4.93 21.56
C VAL A 106 9.26 -3.98 21.49
N LEU A 107 9.03 -2.68 21.30
CA LEU A 107 10.09 -1.68 21.25
C LEU A 107 10.76 -1.43 22.62
N ALA A 108 10.07 -1.69 23.72
CA ALA A 108 10.65 -1.57 25.05
C ALA A 108 11.63 -2.72 25.39
N GLU A 109 11.43 -3.88 24.75
CA GLU A 109 12.31 -5.06 24.89
C GLU A 109 13.41 -5.10 23.82
N TRP A 110 13.40 -4.18 22.86
CA TRP A 110 14.41 -4.08 21.81
C TRP A 110 15.80 -3.74 22.37
N GLU A 111 16.79 -4.58 22.07
CA GLU A 111 18.17 -4.42 22.54
C GLU A 111 19.08 -3.60 21.59
N GLY A 112 18.59 -3.29 20.38
CA GLY A 112 19.35 -2.53 19.38
C GLY A 112 19.28 -1.01 19.56
N PRO A 113 19.68 -0.24 18.52
CA PRO A 113 19.57 1.22 18.55
C PRO A 113 18.13 1.68 18.79
N PRO A 114 17.91 2.83 19.46
CA PRO A 114 16.57 3.37 19.64
C PRO A 114 15.87 3.58 18.30
N ILE A 115 14.62 3.12 18.19
CA ILE A 115 13.77 3.38 17.01
C ILE A 115 13.33 4.85 17.03
N THR A 116 13.75 5.60 16.02
CA THR A 116 13.47 7.03 15.85
C THR A 116 12.53 7.31 14.66
N ALA A 117 12.27 6.32 13.81
CA ALA A 117 11.19 6.38 12.83
C ALA A 117 10.49 5.04 12.61
N ILE A 118 9.19 5.14 12.33
CA ILE A 118 8.34 4.05 11.87
C ILE A 118 7.80 4.47 10.49
N THR A 119 7.91 3.59 9.49
CA THR A 119 7.22 3.75 8.21
C THR A 119 6.00 2.82 8.16
N LEU A 120 4.88 3.34 7.67
CA LEU A 120 3.68 2.57 7.35
C LEU A 120 3.26 2.86 5.91
N GLY A 121 3.22 1.83 5.07
CA GLY A 121 2.85 1.93 3.66
C GLY A 121 1.65 1.06 3.33
N LEU A 122 0.59 1.63 2.78
CA LEU A 122 -0.50 0.86 2.17
C LEU A 122 -0.12 0.50 0.72
N THR A 123 -0.11 -0.78 0.38
CA THR A 123 0.18 -1.27 -0.98
C THR A 123 -0.80 -2.35 -1.42
N ASN A 124 -0.70 -2.79 -2.68
CA ASN A 124 -1.27 -4.03 -3.16
C ASN A 124 -0.15 -5.02 -3.53
N PRO A 125 -0.40 -6.34 -3.42
CA PRO A 125 0.56 -7.32 -3.90
C PRO A 125 0.82 -7.14 -5.41
N PRO A 126 2.05 -7.31 -5.89
CA PRO A 126 2.39 -7.13 -7.30
C PRO A 126 1.74 -8.21 -8.20
N ASP A 127 1.65 -9.44 -7.69
CA ASP A 127 1.05 -10.59 -8.35
C ASP A 127 -0.33 -10.89 -7.76
N LEU A 128 -1.31 -10.07 -8.13
CA LEU A 128 -2.70 -10.32 -7.75
C LEU A 128 -3.22 -11.56 -8.50
N VAL A 129 -3.04 -12.73 -7.90
CA VAL A 129 -3.78 -13.93 -8.30
C VAL A 129 -5.23 -13.71 -7.87
N PHE A 130 -6.05 -13.30 -8.82
CA PHE A 130 -7.47 -13.06 -8.59
C PHE A 130 -8.21 -14.36 -8.37
N GLU A 131 -8.44 -14.67 -7.10
CA GLU A 131 -9.38 -15.71 -6.72
C GLU A 131 -10.78 -15.11 -6.73
N ALA A 132 -11.53 -15.40 -7.80
CA ALA A 132 -12.88 -14.87 -7.98
C ALA A 132 -13.74 -15.14 -6.73
N GLY A 133 -14.37 -14.08 -6.22
CA GLY A 133 -15.24 -14.14 -5.04
C GLY A 133 -14.53 -14.05 -3.70
N ARG A 134 -13.21 -13.86 -3.66
CA ARG A 134 -12.48 -13.56 -2.41
C ARG A 134 -12.16 -12.07 -2.28
N PRO A 135 -12.35 -11.48 -1.08
CA PRO A 135 -11.81 -10.17 -0.79
C PRO A 135 -10.28 -10.16 -0.83
N HIS A 136 -9.72 -9.12 -1.43
CA HIS A 136 -8.30 -8.82 -1.51
C HIS A 136 -7.99 -7.62 -0.59
N PRO A 137 -7.61 -7.86 0.68
CA PRO A 137 -7.16 -6.78 1.54
C PRO A 137 -5.90 -6.11 0.96
N PRO A 138 -5.70 -4.80 1.19
CA PRO A 138 -4.42 -4.19 0.89
C PRO A 138 -3.36 -4.72 1.87
N GLU A 139 -2.10 -4.72 1.44
CA GLU A 139 -0.98 -5.09 2.30
C GLU A 139 -0.47 -3.85 3.06
N LEU A 140 -0.08 -4.08 4.31
CA LEU A 140 0.58 -3.08 5.13
C LEU A 140 2.08 -3.37 5.14
N LEU A 141 2.85 -2.41 4.64
CA LEU A 141 4.29 -2.41 4.73
C LEU A 141 4.70 -1.65 5.99
N LEU A 142 5.58 -2.25 6.79
CA LEU A 142 6.08 -1.65 8.02
C LEU A 142 7.61 -1.70 8.03
N GLY A 143 8.22 -0.57 8.37
CA GLY A 143 9.66 -0.47 8.59
C GLY A 143 9.95 0.27 9.88
N LEU A 144 10.97 -0.16 10.61
CA LEU A 144 11.44 0.48 11.84
C LEU A 144 12.88 0.92 11.61
N TYR A 145 13.19 2.16 11.97
CA TYR A 145 14.49 2.76 11.68
C TYR A 145 15.04 3.49 12.89
N SER A 146 16.35 3.44 13.04
CA SER A 146 17.13 4.28 13.95
C SER A 146 17.75 5.47 13.20
N ASP A 147 18.47 6.33 13.93
CA ASP A 147 19.16 7.48 13.35
C ASP A 147 20.44 7.12 12.58
N ASP A 148 20.82 5.84 12.52
CA ASP A 148 22.09 5.40 11.95
C ASP A 148 22.19 5.69 10.44
N ALA A 149 21.09 5.56 9.69
CA ALA A 149 21.06 5.81 8.25
C ALA A 149 20.56 7.21 7.87
N HIS A 150 19.63 7.76 8.66
CA HIS A 150 19.07 9.09 8.45
C HIS A 150 18.67 9.69 9.81
N PRO A 151 18.91 10.98 10.10
CA PRO A 151 18.72 11.56 11.43
C PRO A 151 17.25 11.89 11.74
N PHE A 152 16.37 10.88 11.71
CA PHE A 152 14.91 11.01 11.86
C PHE A 152 14.49 11.77 13.11
N SER A 153 15.17 11.56 14.24
CA SER A 153 14.81 12.20 15.51
C SER A 153 14.94 13.74 15.46
N THR A 154 15.85 14.25 14.62
CA THR A 154 16.16 15.68 14.48
C THR A 154 15.65 16.31 13.20
N ALA A 155 15.33 15.50 12.18
CA ALA A 155 14.76 15.96 10.93
C ALA A 155 13.37 16.59 11.17
N ASP A 156 13.16 17.75 10.55
CA ASP A 156 11.83 18.35 10.49
C ASP A 156 10.95 17.65 9.45
N THR A 157 9.65 17.95 9.47
CA THR A 157 8.68 17.33 8.55
C THR A 157 9.03 17.57 7.09
N ASP A 158 9.55 18.75 6.73
CA ASP A 158 9.86 19.08 5.34
C ASP A 158 11.09 18.31 4.85
N ALA A 159 12.11 18.14 5.70
CA ALA A 159 13.28 17.32 5.43
C ALA A 159 12.90 15.85 5.24
N LEU A 160 12.06 15.30 6.14
CA LEU A 160 11.58 13.93 6.03
C LEU A 160 10.78 13.70 4.74
N LEU A 161 9.87 14.61 4.38
CA LEU A 161 9.09 14.49 3.15
C LEU A 161 9.96 14.66 1.90
N THR A 162 11.00 15.49 1.97
CA THR A 162 11.98 15.63 0.88
C THR A 162 12.78 14.34 0.70
N GLU A 163 13.22 13.73 1.80
CA GLU A 163 13.92 12.45 1.81
C GLU A 163 13.03 11.33 1.24
N CYS A 164 11.76 11.26 1.66
CA CYS A 164 10.80 10.29 1.15
C CYS A 164 10.46 10.47 -0.34
N ALA A 165 10.73 11.64 -0.93
CA ALA A 165 10.52 11.90 -2.34
C ALA A 165 11.79 11.68 -3.19
N ALA A 166 12.92 11.34 -2.56
CA ALA A 166 14.14 11.02 -3.29
C ALA A 166 13.96 9.72 -4.09
N ALA A 167 14.69 9.57 -5.21
CA ALA A 167 14.67 8.33 -5.98
C ALA A 167 15.27 7.13 -5.20
N ALA A 168 16.14 7.42 -4.22
CA ALA A 168 16.75 6.45 -3.34
C ALA A 168 16.98 7.09 -1.95
N PRO A 169 15.95 7.19 -1.09
CA PRO A 169 16.11 7.59 0.30
C PRO A 169 17.26 6.85 0.99
N ALA A 170 18.06 7.57 1.77
CA ALA A 170 19.28 7.06 2.41
C ALA A 170 19.00 5.91 3.41
N TRP A 171 17.78 5.82 3.92
CA TRP A 171 17.37 4.84 4.93
C TRP A 171 16.85 3.51 4.37
N ILE A 172 16.71 3.36 3.06
CA ILE A 172 16.22 2.09 2.47
C ILE A 172 17.19 0.95 2.76
N GLY A 173 16.68 -0.20 3.21
CA GLY A 173 17.52 -1.37 3.48
C GLY A 173 18.28 -1.27 4.80
N HIS A 174 18.04 -0.21 5.57
CA HIS A 174 18.56 0.02 6.92
C HIS A 174 17.44 -0.15 7.96
N GLU A 175 16.44 -0.99 7.68
CA GLU A 175 15.43 -1.38 8.65
C GLU A 175 16.08 -2.15 9.80
N GLU A 176 15.63 -1.88 11.03
CA GLU A 176 15.95 -2.68 12.19
C GLU A 176 15.17 -4.00 12.13
N ASP A 177 15.86 -5.11 12.42
CA ASP A 177 15.32 -6.47 12.35
C ASP A 177 14.49 -6.79 13.61
N VAL A 178 13.33 -6.15 13.72
CA VAL A 178 12.37 -6.36 14.80
C VAL A 178 11.17 -7.13 14.25
N GLU A 179 10.91 -8.32 14.81
CA GLU A 179 9.72 -9.10 14.46
C GLU A 179 8.47 -8.45 15.06
N PHE A 180 7.68 -7.78 14.21
CA PHE A 180 6.43 -7.15 14.61
C PHE A 180 5.38 -7.33 13.51
N TYR A 181 4.16 -7.68 13.92
CA TYR A 181 3.04 -7.88 13.01
C TYR A 181 2.00 -6.78 13.21
N CYS A 182 1.65 -6.13 12.11
CA CYS A 182 0.60 -5.13 12.05
C CYS A 182 -0.13 -5.29 10.72
N GLU A 183 -1.44 -5.12 10.73
CA GLU A 183 -2.26 -5.19 9.52
C GLU A 183 -3.31 -4.07 9.52
N VAL A 184 -3.88 -3.80 8.35
CA VAL A 184 -5.01 -2.89 8.21
C VAL A 184 -6.28 -3.69 7.93
N THR A 185 -7.32 -3.44 8.72
CA THR A 185 -8.62 -4.12 8.60
C THR A 185 -9.69 -3.17 8.05
N GLY A 186 -10.82 -3.71 7.58
CA GLY A 186 -11.96 -2.91 7.10
C GLY A 186 -11.86 -2.39 5.66
N LEU A 187 -10.71 -2.52 4.99
CA LEU A 187 -10.52 -2.05 3.61
C LEU A 187 -10.69 -3.12 2.53
N ALA A 188 -10.92 -4.39 2.89
CA ALA A 188 -10.86 -5.50 1.93
C ALA A 188 -11.89 -5.39 0.81
N GLU A 189 -13.14 -5.04 1.11
CA GLU A 189 -14.19 -4.90 0.10
C GLU A 189 -13.92 -3.75 -0.86
N LEU A 190 -13.63 -2.55 -0.33
CA LEU A 190 -13.27 -1.38 -1.13
C LEU A 190 -12.04 -1.65 -2.00
N ASN A 191 -10.98 -2.23 -1.42
CA ASN A 191 -9.76 -2.53 -2.16
C ASN A 191 -10.01 -3.53 -3.30
N THR A 192 -10.80 -4.58 -3.04
CA THR A 192 -11.22 -5.55 -4.07
C THR A 192 -11.97 -4.87 -5.22
N ALA A 193 -12.92 -4.00 -4.89
CA ALA A 193 -13.71 -3.28 -5.88
C ALA A 193 -12.84 -2.35 -6.74
N LEU A 194 -11.88 -1.64 -6.13
CA LEU A 194 -10.95 -0.76 -6.84
C LEU A 194 -10.03 -1.53 -7.77
N ILE A 195 -9.48 -2.67 -7.31
CA ILE A 195 -8.62 -3.52 -8.12
C ILE A 195 -9.41 -4.08 -9.33
N GLY A 196 -10.68 -4.47 -9.12
CA GLY A 196 -11.56 -4.99 -10.18
C GLY A 196 -12.15 -3.91 -11.11
N CYS A 197 -11.96 -2.62 -10.80
CA CYS A 197 -12.60 -1.54 -11.54
C CYS A 197 -11.98 -1.36 -12.92
N LYS A 198 -12.76 -1.67 -13.97
CA LYS A 198 -12.31 -1.55 -15.37
C LYS A 198 -12.16 -0.11 -15.85
N HIS A 199 -12.88 0.83 -15.24
CA HIS A 199 -12.82 2.24 -15.60
C HIS A 199 -11.48 2.89 -15.26
N ARG A 200 -10.61 2.25 -14.48
CA ARG A 200 -9.25 2.74 -14.18
C ARG A 200 -8.39 3.02 -15.42
N TYR A 201 -8.75 2.44 -16.57
CA TYR A 201 -8.05 2.59 -17.85
C TYR A 201 -8.66 3.65 -18.76
N PHE A 202 -9.43 4.61 -18.22
CA PHE A 202 -10.02 5.68 -19.02
C PHE A 202 -8.95 6.44 -19.83
N LEU A 203 -9.08 6.44 -21.16
CA LEU A 203 -8.20 7.17 -22.07
C LEU A 203 -8.84 8.48 -22.50
N ARG A 204 -8.08 9.58 -22.40
CA ARG A 204 -8.52 10.93 -22.81
C ARG A 204 -8.25 11.22 -24.28
N ASP A 205 -8.46 10.23 -25.15
CA ASP A 205 -8.20 10.34 -26.59
C ASP A 205 -9.45 10.77 -27.41
N GLY A 206 -10.53 11.13 -26.71
CA GLY A 206 -11.81 11.50 -27.30
C GLY A 206 -12.67 10.31 -27.76
N ARG A 207 -12.21 9.06 -27.61
CA ARG A 207 -12.97 7.85 -27.97
C ARG A 207 -13.65 7.19 -26.76
N ASP A 208 -13.04 7.30 -25.58
CA ASP A 208 -13.55 6.67 -24.36
C ASP A 208 -14.38 7.62 -23.48
N GLY A 209 -14.52 8.89 -23.88
CA GLY A 209 -15.43 9.85 -23.25
C GLY A 209 -16.86 9.63 -23.72
N VAL A 210 -17.82 9.65 -22.79
CA VAL A 210 -19.24 9.66 -23.14
C VAL A 210 -19.61 11.11 -23.41
N GLU A 211 -19.91 11.49 -24.65
CA GLU A 211 -20.60 12.77 -24.94
C GLU A 211 -19.94 14.03 -24.35
N GLY A 212 -18.59 14.09 -24.31
CA GLY A 212 -17.87 15.26 -23.77
C GLY A 212 -17.81 15.30 -22.24
N ARG A 213 -17.84 14.15 -21.57
CA ARG A 213 -17.58 13.97 -20.13
C ARG A 213 -16.79 12.69 -19.86
N ALA A 214 -16.05 12.65 -18.75
CA ALA A 214 -15.40 11.44 -18.27
C ALA A 214 -16.45 10.41 -17.81
N PRO A 215 -16.20 9.09 -17.97
CA PRO A 215 -17.09 8.05 -17.47
C PRO A 215 -17.31 8.20 -15.96
N GLY A 216 -18.55 8.12 -15.49
CA GLY A 216 -18.81 8.31 -14.07
C GLY A 216 -18.17 7.22 -13.21
N GLY A 217 -18.06 5.99 -13.72
CA GLY A 217 -17.30 4.92 -13.07
C GLY A 217 -15.79 5.19 -12.94
N TYR A 218 -15.21 6.06 -13.77
CA TYR A 218 -13.83 6.54 -13.60
C TYR A 218 -13.74 7.57 -12.46
N VAL A 219 -14.72 8.45 -12.35
CA VAL A 219 -14.82 9.39 -11.23
C VAL A 219 -14.93 8.63 -9.91
N GLU A 220 -15.80 7.63 -9.82
CA GLU A 220 -15.92 6.76 -8.65
C GLU A 220 -14.61 6.03 -8.32
N TYR A 221 -13.89 5.56 -9.34
CA TYR A 221 -12.59 4.93 -9.18
C TYR A 221 -11.57 5.88 -8.53
N LEU A 222 -11.42 7.09 -9.09
CA LEU A 222 -10.50 8.07 -8.56
C LEU A 222 -10.84 8.44 -7.11
N LEU A 223 -12.13 8.73 -6.84
CA LEU A 223 -12.60 9.07 -5.49
C LEU A 223 -12.39 7.92 -4.51
N GLY A 224 -12.68 6.68 -4.90
CA GLY A 224 -12.50 5.50 -4.05
C GLY A 224 -11.03 5.22 -3.73
N CYS A 225 -10.10 5.42 -4.68
CA CYS A 225 -8.66 5.33 -4.42
C CYS A 225 -8.22 6.32 -3.33
N TRP A 226 -8.64 7.59 -3.43
CA TRP A 226 -8.33 8.63 -2.44
C TRP A 226 -9.04 8.40 -1.11
N LEU A 227 -10.27 7.87 -1.10
CA LEU A 227 -10.98 7.51 0.11
C LEU A 227 -10.27 6.38 0.86
N ARG A 228 -9.86 5.31 0.16
CA ARG A 228 -9.08 4.21 0.78
C ARG A 228 -7.82 4.75 1.47
N THR A 229 -7.05 5.60 0.79
CA THR A 229 -5.85 6.23 1.39
C THR A 229 -6.22 7.11 2.58
N THR A 230 -7.29 7.91 2.48
CA THR A 230 -7.75 8.77 3.58
C THR A 230 -8.17 7.95 4.81
N ARG A 231 -8.89 6.84 4.62
CA ARG A 231 -9.30 5.93 5.69
C ARG A 231 -8.12 5.28 6.39
N PHE A 232 -7.13 4.83 5.62
CA PHE A 232 -5.89 4.31 6.17
C PHE A 232 -5.15 5.35 7.03
N LEU A 233 -5.04 6.60 6.54
CA LEU A 233 -4.42 7.68 7.31
C LEU A 233 -5.20 7.99 8.60
N GLN A 234 -6.53 8.00 8.56
CA GLN A 234 -7.37 8.17 9.75
C GLN A 234 -7.16 7.04 10.77
N ALA A 235 -7.02 5.80 10.31
CA ALA A 235 -6.73 4.66 11.18
C ALA A 235 -5.34 4.80 11.85
N ALA A 236 -4.32 5.25 11.10
CA ALA A 236 -3.00 5.54 11.66
C ALA A 236 -3.04 6.71 12.68
N GLU A 237 -3.78 7.77 12.38
CA GLU A 237 -4.00 8.89 13.31
C GLU A 237 -4.70 8.43 14.60
N ALA A 238 -5.73 7.58 14.48
CA ALA A 238 -6.44 7.03 15.62
C ALA A 238 -5.56 6.11 16.48
N ALA A 239 -4.74 5.26 15.84
CA ALA A 239 -3.80 4.38 16.53
C ALA A 239 -2.75 5.20 17.33
N VAL A 240 -2.18 6.23 16.72
CA VAL A 240 -1.24 7.15 17.40
C VAL A 240 -1.92 7.95 18.51
N ALA A 241 -3.16 8.42 18.30
CA ALA A 241 -3.89 9.15 19.32
C ALA A 241 -4.21 8.28 20.55
N THR A 242 -4.49 6.99 20.32
CA THR A 242 -4.87 6.04 21.37
C THR A 242 -3.66 5.48 22.13
N HIS A 243 -2.62 5.07 21.40
CA HIS A 243 -1.49 4.33 21.96
C HIS A 243 -0.22 5.17 22.09
N GLY A 244 -0.15 6.33 21.41
CA GLY A 244 1.03 7.17 21.35
C GLY A 244 2.08 6.65 20.36
N LEU A 245 3.25 7.28 20.41
CA LEU A 245 4.48 6.89 19.73
C LEU A 245 5.62 6.84 20.75
N PRO A 246 6.68 6.05 20.52
CA PRO A 246 7.88 6.12 21.35
C PRO A 246 8.43 7.56 21.42
N PRO A 247 8.99 8.00 22.55
CA PRO A 247 9.54 9.35 22.68
C PRO A 247 10.59 9.64 21.60
N GLY A 248 10.42 10.74 20.87
CA GLY A 248 11.34 11.15 19.79
C GLY A 248 11.13 10.42 18.46
N CYS A 249 10.22 9.43 18.40
CA CYS A 249 9.92 8.71 17.17
C CYS A 249 9.04 9.52 16.22
N ARG A 250 9.31 9.40 14.91
CA ARG A 250 8.47 9.94 13.81
C ARG A 250 7.67 8.83 13.17
N LEU A 251 6.42 9.10 12.81
CA LEU A 251 5.63 8.19 12.00
C LEU A 251 5.51 8.75 10.58
N ILE A 252 6.12 8.07 9.63
CA ILE A 252 6.01 8.34 8.19
C ILE A 252 4.95 7.38 7.66
N VAL A 253 3.85 7.89 7.13
CA VAL A 253 2.72 7.07 6.68
C VAL A 253 2.30 7.47 5.28
N GLY A 254 1.97 6.50 4.45
CA GLY A 254 1.61 6.75 3.07
C GLY A 254 0.98 5.58 2.36
N ALA A 255 0.64 5.79 1.10
CA ALA A 255 0.13 4.76 0.21
C ALA A 255 0.94 4.79 -1.08
N VAL A 256 1.21 3.61 -1.63
CA VAL A 256 2.10 3.40 -2.78
C VAL A 256 1.51 2.36 -3.70
N GLU A 257 1.66 2.57 -5.02
CA GLU A 257 1.19 1.60 -6.03
C GLU A 257 -0.31 1.26 -5.93
N VAL A 258 -1.08 2.16 -5.32
CA VAL A 258 -2.52 1.99 -5.11
C VAL A 258 -3.33 3.07 -5.85
N ASN A 259 -2.70 3.85 -6.73
CA ASN A 259 -3.30 4.94 -7.52
C ASN A 259 -3.81 6.13 -6.69
N ALA A 260 -3.25 6.31 -5.50
CA ALA A 260 -3.47 7.46 -4.63
C ALA A 260 -2.20 7.71 -3.81
N ASP A 261 -1.09 7.82 -4.55
CA ASP A 261 0.25 7.82 -3.97
C ASP A 261 0.50 9.13 -3.23
N LEU A 262 0.88 8.98 -1.96
CA LEU A 262 1.05 10.06 -1.00
C LEU A 262 1.93 9.59 0.16
N VAL A 263 2.73 10.50 0.70
CA VAL A 263 3.45 10.33 1.96
C VAL A 263 3.16 11.53 2.86
N THR A 264 2.96 11.28 4.15
CA THR A 264 2.81 12.31 5.18
C THR A 264 3.53 11.90 6.46
N VAL A 265 3.75 12.86 7.37
CA VAL A 265 4.39 12.62 8.67
C VAL A 265 3.42 12.98 9.79
N LEU A 266 3.15 12.02 10.68
CA LEU A 266 2.34 12.16 11.88
C LEU A 266 3.23 12.34 13.13
N GLY A 267 2.68 12.95 14.18
CA GLY A 267 3.35 13.03 15.49
C GLY A 267 4.36 14.18 15.69
N SER A 268 4.46 15.14 14.78
CA SER A 268 5.27 16.35 15.01
C SER A 268 4.53 17.31 15.95
N ALA A 269 4.92 17.33 17.23
CA ALA A 269 4.35 18.18 18.28
C ALA A 269 4.51 19.71 18.06
N GLY A 270 4.97 20.15 16.88
CA GLY A 270 5.23 21.54 16.56
C GLY A 270 4.99 21.88 15.09
N ARG A 271 3.86 21.47 14.50
CA ARG A 271 3.50 21.85 13.12
C ARG A 271 3.37 23.38 13.00
N SER A 272 4.42 24.03 12.52
CA SER A 272 4.37 25.38 11.99
C SER A 272 3.66 25.33 10.63
N ALA A 273 2.54 26.03 10.49
CA ALA A 273 1.69 26.05 9.30
C ALA A 273 2.31 26.85 8.13
N ARG A 274 3.57 26.57 7.78
CA ARG A 274 4.22 27.19 6.63
C ARG A 274 3.78 26.47 5.35
N ARG A 275 3.19 27.25 4.44
CA ARG A 275 2.71 26.77 3.15
C ARG A 275 3.91 26.45 2.23
N ARG A 276 4.00 25.19 1.79
CA ARG A 276 5.07 24.66 0.94
C ARG A 276 4.87 25.08 -0.53
N PRO A 277 5.94 25.35 -1.32
CA PRO A 277 5.86 25.43 -2.77
C PRO A 277 5.75 24.02 -3.39
N PRO A 278 4.98 23.83 -4.48
CA PRO A 278 4.77 22.51 -5.08
C PRO A 278 6.09 21.93 -5.59
N VAL A 279 6.47 20.74 -5.11
CA VAL A 279 7.64 19.99 -5.61
C VAL A 279 7.13 19.04 -6.70
N LYS A 280 7.67 19.16 -7.91
CA LYS A 280 7.27 18.39 -9.10
C LYS A 280 7.76 16.93 -9.13
N ALA A 281 8.29 16.40 -8.03
CA ALA A 281 8.73 15.01 -7.99
C ALA A 281 7.53 14.12 -7.68
N GLU A 282 7.31 13.09 -8.50
CA GLU A 282 6.43 11.99 -8.10
C GLU A 282 6.98 11.40 -6.80
N PRO A 283 6.16 11.26 -5.74
CA PRO A 283 6.61 10.64 -4.51
C PRO A 283 7.00 9.19 -4.82
N SER A 284 8.28 8.95 -5.02
CA SER A 284 8.82 7.61 -5.03
C SER A 284 9.01 7.24 -3.57
N PHE A 285 8.09 6.47 -2.99
CA PHE A 285 8.61 5.50 -2.05
C PHE A 285 9.63 4.70 -2.85
N ALA A 286 10.85 4.62 -2.37
CA ALA A 286 11.62 3.49 -2.81
C ALA A 286 10.74 2.28 -2.52
N PRO A 287 10.49 1.43 -3.53
CA PRO A 287 9.74 0.25 -3.25
C PRO A 287 10.42 -0.36 -2.03
N LEU A 288 9.63 -0.74 -1.03
CA LEU A 288 10.07 -1.75 -0.08
C LEU A 288 10.15 -3.05 -0.90
N THR A 289 10.93 -3.03 -1.97
CA THR A 289 11.42 -4.16 -2.71
C THR A 289 12.06 -4.98 -1.62
N VAL A 290 11.36 -6.04 -1.25
CA VAL A 290 11.95 -7.34 -0.94
C VAL A 290 13.33 -7.32 -1.57
N LYS A 291 14.34 -7.13 -0.71
CA LYS A 291 15.75 -6.96 -1.08
C LYS A 291 16.00 -7.78 -2.33
N PRO A 292 16.29 -7.17 -3.50
CA PRO A 292 16.27 -7.88 -4.78
C PRO A 292 17.04 -9.17 -4.58
N TRP A 293 16.35 -10.30 -4.73
CA TRP A 293 16.91 -11.60 -4.38
C TRP A 293 18.20 -11.76 -5.16
N ALA A 294 19.33 -11.55 -4.48
CA ALA A 294 20.63 -11.79 -5.04
C ALA A 294 20.78 -13.31 -5.00
N PRO A 295 20.91 -14.00 -6.15
CA PRO A 295 21.26 -15.40 -6.14
C PRO A 295 22.50 -15.54 -5.27
N ARG A 296 22.40 -16.35 -4.22
CA ARG A 296 23.55 -16.66 -3.37
C ARG A 296 24.63 -17.13 -4.31
N ALA A 297 25.75 -16.41 -4.40
CA ALA A 297 26.87 -16.82 -5.25
C ALA A 297 27.13 -18.29 -4.91
N GLU A 298 26.95 -19.17 -5.90
CA GLU A 298 27.22 -20.58 -5.71
C GLU A 298 28.64 -20.67 -5.14
N PRO A 299 28.84 -21.35 -4.00
CA PRO A 299 30.17 -21.52 -3.46
C PRO A 299 31.02 -22.08 -4.59
N ALA A 300 32.06 -21.34 -4.98
CA ALA A 300 32.95 -21.66 -6.08
C ALA A 300 33.22 -23.16 -6.08
N GLU A 301 32.90 -23.81 -7.21
CA GLU A 301 32.99 -25.25 -7.45
C GLU A 301 33.91 -25.93 -6.44
N VAL A 302 33.32 -26.57 -5.43
CA VAL A 302 34.05 -27.52 -4.61
C VAL A 302 34.52 -28.57 -5.61
N SER A 303 35.83 -28.60 -5.86
CA SER A 303 36.47 -29.53 -6.78
C SER A 303 35.86 -30.92 -6.59
N PRO A 304 35.50 -31.63 -7.67
CA PRO A 304 34.80 -32.90 -7.56
C PRO A 304 35.62 -33.84 -6.67
N ALA A 305 35.08 -34.11 -5.49
CA ALA A 305 35.70 -35.02 -4.55
C ALA A 305 35.82 -36.38 -5.24
N VAL A 306 37.05 -36.80 -5.51
CA VAL A 306 37.37 -38.10 -6.09
C VAL A 306 36.67 -39.18 -5.27
N ALA A 307 35.78 -39.93 -5.93
CA ALA A 307 34.84 -40.90 -5.34
C ALA A 307 35.51 -42.09 -4.60
N THR A 308 36.84 -42.12 -4.52
CA THR A 308 37.60 -43.13 -3.77
C THR A 308 37.77 -42.81 -2.28
N SER A 309 37.48 -41.59 -1.82
CA SER A 309 37.77 -41.18 -0.43
C SER A 309 36.67 -41.52 0.60
N LEU A 310 35.43 -41.81 0.18
CA LEU A 310 34.30 -42.03 1.09
C LEU A 310 34.23 -43.47 1.65
N ARG A 311 34.58 -44.48 0.84
CA ARG A 311 34.68 -45.88 1.31
C ARG A 311 35.85 -46.10 2.27
N GLN A 312 36.98 -45.43 2.05
CA GLN A 312 38.13 -45.51 2.96
C GLN A 312 37.85 -44.82 4.31
N ARG A 313 37.07 -43.73 4.33
CA ARG A 313 36.69 -43.07 5.58
C ARG A 313 35.66 -43.84 6.40
N LEU A 314 34.78 -44.62 5.76
CA LEU A 314 33.81 -45.46 6.47
C LEU A 314 34.42 -46.75 7.06
N GLN A 315 35.54 -47.24 6.54
CA GLN A 315 36.26 -48.39 7.13
C GLN A 315 37.17 -48.01 8.30
N ALA A 316 37.54 -46.74 8.46
CA ALA A 316 38.41 -46.30 9.54
C ALA A 316 37.67 -45.99 10.86
N THR A 317 36.34 -45.91 10.86
CA THR A 317 35.53 -45.51 12.04
C THR A 317 34.88 -46.65 12.82
N SER A 318 35.07 -47.91 12.42
CA SER A 318 34.68 -49.06 13.24
C SER A 318 35.76 -49.40 14.28
N SER A 319 35.84 -48.61 15.35
CA SER A 319 36.46 -49.03 16.62
C SER A 319 35.35 -49.38 17.63
N PRO A 320 35.52 -50.43 18.45
CA PRO A 320 34.46 -50.92 19.32
C PRO A 320 34.23 -50.00 20.53
N GLU A 321 33.02 -49.45 20.58
CA GLU A 321 32.12 -49.33 21.73
C GLU A 321 32.73 -49.06 23.12
N ALA A 322 32.71 -47.80 23.53
CA ALA A 322 32.71 -47.40 24.94
C ALA A 322 31.26 -47.14 25.39
N PRO A 323 30.87 -47.54 26.61
CA PRO A 323 29.48 -47.44 27.08
C PRO A 323 29.03 -45.99 27.26
N PRO A 324 27.74 -45.69 27.05
CA PRO A 324 27.22 -44.33 27.08
C PRO A 324 27.20 -43.75 28.51
N PRO A 325 27.59 -42.48 28.70
CA PRO A 325 27.37 -41.78 29.96
C PRO A 325 25.88 -41.51 30.17
N THR A 326 25.40 -41.82 31.37
CA THR A 326 24.05 -41.53 31.88
C THR A 326 23.61 -40.10 31.60
N ALA A 327 22.56 -39.95 30.80
CA ALA A 327 21.94 -38.67 30.47
C ALA A 327 21.33 -38.01 31.72
N GLN A 328 21.81 -36.81 32.05
CA GLN A 328 21.11 -35.94 32.98
C GLN A 328 19.88 -35.33 32.28
N PRO A 329 18.72 -35.26 32.96
CA PRO A 329 17.50 -34.72 32.38
C PRO A 329 17.65 -33.21 32.13
N ARG A 330 17.67 -32.82 30.85
CA ARG A 330 17.60 -31.42 30.42
C ARG A 330 16.24 -30.85 30.83
N ARG A 331 16.26 -29.92 31.77
CA ARG A 331 15.08 -29.13 32.17
C ARG A 331 14.69 -28.20 31.03
N SER A 332 13.50 -28.40 30.45
CA SER A 332 12.97 -27.53 29.39
C SER A 332 12.46 -26.21 29.96
N LEU A 333 12.69 -25.13 29.22
CA LEU A 333 12.28 -23.76 29.53
C LEU A 333 10.74 -23.60 29.62
N PHE A 334 9.97 -24.51 29.02
CA PHE A 334 8.50 -24.52 29.07
C PHE A 334 7.91 -24.89 30.44
N ALA A 335 8.69 -25.42 31.37
CA ALA A 335 8.21 -25.78 32.71
C ALA A 335 8.07 -24.57 33.67
N ARG A 336 8.42 -23.35 33.26
CA ARG A 336 8.38 -22.15 34.11
C ARG A 336 7.13 -21.28 33.95
N LEU A 337 6.32 -21.46 32.90
CA LEU A 337 5.18 -20.58 32.59
C LEU A 337 3.83 -21.00 33.20
N PHE A 338 3.73 -22.16 33.88
CA PHE A 338 2.46 -22.64 34.45
C PHE A 338 2.50 -22.99 35.95
N ARG A 339 3.42 -22.40 36.72
CA ARG A 339 3.54 -22.68 38.17
C ARG A 339 3.28 -21.46 39.04
N ARG A 340 2.06 -20.90 38.97
CA ARG A 340 1.50 -20.03 40.02
C ARG A 340 -0.02 -19.91 39.88
N SER A 341 -0.75 -20.78 40.58
CA SER A 341 -2.14 -20.59 41.03
C SER A 341 -2.43 -21.70 42.04
N GLY A 342 -2.44 -21.35 43.34
CA GLY A 342 -2.77 -22.30 44.40
C GLY A 342 -2.08 -22.02 45.73
N THR A 343 -2.46 -20.91 46.36
CA THR A 343 -2.81 -20.70 47.79
C THR A 343 -2.96 -19.22 48.02
#